data_AF-A0A957AGT3-F1
#
_entry.id   AF-A0A957AGT3-F1
#
_cell.length_a   1.000
_cell.length_b   1.000
_cell.length_c   1.000
_cell.angle_alpha   90.00
_cell.angle_beta   90.00
_cell.angle_gamma   90.00
#
_symmetry.space_group_name_H-M   'P 1'
#
loop_
_entity.id
_entity.type
_entity.pdbx_description
1 polymer ?
#
loop_
_entity_poly.entity_id
_entity_poly.type
_entity_poly.pdbx_seq_one_letter_code
_entity_poly.pdbx_strand_id
1 'polypeptide(L)'
;YDPNAALSVEEGIRFGQAIEDLRNDFLEDPTWGINGMRRVRSMVRIPLATNTVVVNFEQLAANILDPAIDVILLDTTFWGGIRPCIKAAGVCETFQYGIAVHSSGELGIQLATMLHLGAVVPNLAFSADAHYHHLTDDIIVGGPMRYENGAIRVPNSPGLGVQLDREKLRQYSELYRELGGYTYDRDPGRPDWFALVPNERWADPSVSLSPKLQ
;
A
#
# COMPACT_ATOMS: atom_id res chain seq x y z
N TYR A 1 -0.53 8.73 -8.23
CA TYR A 1 -1.24 9.56 -7.23
C TYR A 1 -2.40 8.75 -6.71
N ASP A 2 -2.59 8.75 -5.40
CA ASP A 2 -3.64 8.02 -4.70
C ASP A 2 -4.31 8.99 -3.72
N PRO A 3 -5.57 9.41 -3.94
CA PRO A 3 -6.34 10.22 -3.00
C PRO A 3 -7.24 9.37 -2.08
N ASN A 4 -7.11 8.04 -2.09
CA ASN A 4 -7.90 7.10 -1.29
C ASN A 4 -9.41 7.40 -1.36
N ALA A 5 -9.94 7.49 -2.58
CA ALA A 5 -11.34 7.72 -2.89
C ALA A 5 -11.92 9.07 -2.42
N ALA A 6 -11.07 10.05 -2.07
CA ALA A 6 -11.52 11.35 -1.57
C ALA A 6 -12.23 12.24 -2.60
N LEU A 7 -12.07 11.99 -3.90
CA LEU A 7 -12.70 12.80 -4.94
C LEU A 7 -14.07 12.25 -5.30
N SER A 8 -15.01 13.14 -5.63
CA SER A 8 -16.20 12.71 -6.36
C SER A 8 -15.83 12.16 -7.74
N VAL A 9 -16.73 11.41 -8.37
CA VAL A 9 -16.51 10.88 -9.73
C VAL A 9 -16.15 11.99 -10.73
N GLU A 10 -16.81 13.15 -10.65
CA GLU A 10 -16.55 14.26 -11.58
C GLU A 10 -15.19 14.93 -11.33
N GLU A 11 -14.78 15.02 -10.06
CA GLU A 11 -13.46 15.52 -9.69
C GLU A 11 -12.36 14.54 -10.11
N GLY A 12 -12.58 13.23 -9.94
CA GLY A 12 -11.69 12.19 -10.41
C GLY A 12 -11.48 12.23 -11.92
N ILE A 13 -12.55 12.42 -12.71
CA ILE A 13 -12.47 12.61 -14.17
C ILE A 13 -11.68 13.89 -14.50
N ARG A 14 -12.05 15.02 -13.90
CA ARG A 14 -11.40 16.31 -14.17
C ARG A 14 -9.91 16.26 -13.82
N PHE A 15 -9.57 15.69 -12.67
CA PHE A 15 -8.18 15.54 -12.23
C PHE A 15 -7.43 14.62 -13.19
N GLY A 16 -7.95 13.42 -13.46
CA GLY A 16 -7.31 12.45 -14.36
C GLY A 16 -7.03 13.01 -15.75
N GLN A 17 -7.97 13.74 -16.33
CA GLN A 17 -7.79 14.41 -17.64
C GLN A 17 -6.71 15.50 -17.59
N ALA A 18 -6.62 16.24 -16.48
CA ALA A 18 -5.66 17.32 -16.32
C ALA A 18 -4.21 16.84 -16.15
N ILE A 19 -4.00 15.54 -15.88
CA ILE A 19 -2.68 14.94 -15.66
C ILE A 19 -2.30 13.90 -16.72
N GLU A 20 -3.03 13.80 -17.83
CA GLU A 20 -2.77 12.80 -18.90
C GLU A 20 -1.43 13.01 -19.62
N ASP A 21 -0.86 14.21 -19.57
CA ASP A 21 0.44 14.55 -20.15
C ASP A 21 1.62 14.13 -19.25
N LEU A 22 1.35 13.83 -17.97
CA LEU A 22 2.34 13.31 -17.04
C LEU A 22 2.58 11.81 -17.28
N ARG A 23 3.81 11.36 -17.05
CA ARG A 23 4.17 9.94 -17.09
C ARG A 23 3.74 9.24 -15.81
N ASN A 24 2.43 9.07 -15.65
CA ASN A 24 1.86 8.30 -14.55
C ASN A 24 1.69 6.85 -14.99
N ASP A 25 2.20 5.91 -14.19
CA ASP A 25 1.95 4.49 -14.39
C ASP A 25 0.45 4.16 -14.22
N PHE A 26 -0.18 4.77 -13.20
CA PHE A 26 -1.61 4.67 -12.94
C PHE A 26 -2.12 5.81 -12.04
N LEU A 27 -3.44 6.01 -12.04
CA LEU A 27 -4.21 6.82 -11.09
C LEU A 27 -4.94 5.87 -10.14
N GLU A 28 -4.53 5.85 -8.89
CA GLU A 28 -5.07 4.93 -7.89
C GLU A 28 -6.27 5.55 -7.18
N ASP A 29 -7.35 4.77 -7.04
CA ASP A 29 -8.55 5.08 -6.26
C ASP A 29 -8.97 6.57 -6.24
N PRO A 30 -9.20 7.23 -7.39
CA PRO A 30 -9.63 8.62 -7.42
C PRO A 30 -10.99 8.82 -6.74
N THR A 31 -11.90 7.84 -6.82
CA THR A 31 -13.28 7.92 -6.32
C THR A 31 -13.71 6.61 -5.67
N TRP A 32 -14.68 6.68 -4.76
CA TRP A 32 -15.23 5.49 -4.11
C TRP A 32 -16.10 4.63 -5.05
N GLY A 33 -15.98 3.31 -4.89
CA GLY A 33 -16.87 2.30 -5.45
C GLY A 33 -16.57 1.91 -6.90
N ILE A 34 -16.74 0.60 -7.20
CA ILE A 34 -16.41 0.03 -8.52
C ILE A 34 -17.16 0.70 -9.69
N ASN A 35 -18.39 1.16 -9.48
CA ASN A 35 -19.16 1.88 -10.49
C ASN A 35 -18.62 3.30 -10.75
N GLY A 36 -18.18 3.99 -9.69
CA GLY A 36 -17.53 5.29 -9.80
C GLY A 36 -16.22 5.17 -10.58
N MET A 37 -15.39 4.21 -10.17
CA MET A 37 -14.12 3.89 -10.84
C MET A 37 -14.33 3.57 -12.33
N ARG A 38 -15.34 2.76 -12.69
CA ARG A 38 -15.67 2.47 -14.09
C ARG A 38 -16.00 3.72 -14.90
N ARG A 39 -16.74 4.65 -14.32
CA ARG A 39 -17.09 5.91 -14.98
C ARG A 39 -15.86 6.80 -15.18
N VAL A 40 -14.95 6.85 -14.20
CA VAL A 40 -13.65 7.53 -14.37
C VAL A 40 -12.84 6.87 -15.48
N ARG A 41 -12.70 5.54 -15.44
CA ARG A 41 -11.97 4.75 -16.43
C ARG A 41 -12.46 4.98 -17.87
N SER A 42 -13.77 5.17 -18.07
CA SER A 42 -14.32 5.43 -19.41
C SER A 42 -13.96 6.80 -19.99
N MET A 43 -13.43 7.72 -19.18
CA MET A 43 -13.21 9.13 -19.54
C MET A 43 -11.76 9.60 -19.38
N VAL A 44 -10.89 8.76 -18.81
CA VAL A 44 -9.48 9.05 -18.50
C VAL A 44 -8.60 7.99 -19.16
N ARG A 45 -7.52 8.43 -19.80
CA ARG A 45 -6.60 7.54 -20.54
C ARG A 45 -5.56 6.86 -19.66
N ILE A 46 -5.31 7.40 -18.47
CA ILE A 46 -4.39 6.83 -17.47
C ILE A 46 -5.04 5.56 -16.89
N PRO A 47 -4.31 4.43 -16.79
CA PRO A 47 -4.82 3.22 -16.14
C PRO A 47 -5.27 3.50 -14.71
N LEU A 48 -6.37 2.85 -14.28
CA LEU A 48 -6.80 2.94 -12.89
C LEU A 48 -6.24 1.79 -12.06
N ALA A 49 -5.76 2.11 -10.86
CA ALA A 49 -5.33 1.14 -9.87
C ALA A 49 -6.25 1.13 -8.64
N THR A 50 -6.25 0.05 -7.86
CA THR A 50 -6.99 -0.01 -6.60
C THR A 50 -6.36 -0.91 -5.56
N ASN A 51 -6.44 -0.47 -4.31
CA ASN A 51 -6.34 -1.28 -3.10
C ASN A 51 -7.62 -1.15 -2.24
N THR A 52 -8.66 -0.44 -2.69
CA THR A 52 -9.90 -0.20 -1.90
C THR A 52 -11.13 -0.93 -2.43
N VAL A 53 -11.37 -0.96 -3.76
CA VAL A 53 -12.63 -1.48 -4.33
C VAL A 53 -12.52 -2.90 -4.86
N VAL A 54 -11.30 -3.39 -5.12
CA VAL A 54 -11.01 -4.80 -5.45
C VAL A 54 -9.92 -5.33 -4.52
N VAL A 55 -10.34 -5.98 -3.44
CA VAL A 55 -9.47 -6.46 -2.35
C VAL A 55 -9.63 -7.96 -2.06
N ASN A 56 -10.46 -8.66 -2.83
CA ASN A 56 -10.67 -10.10 -2.71
C ASN A 56 -11.06 -10.73 -4.05
N PHE A 57 -11.19 -12.06 -4.07
CA PHE A 57 -11.50 -12.83 -5.27
C PHE A 57 -12.90 -12.60 -5.84
N GLU A 58 -13.91 -12.33 -5.01
CA GLU A 58 -15.27 -12.07 -5.50
C GLU A 58 -15.32 -10.73 -6.25
N GLN A 59 -14.65 -9.72 -5.70
CA GLN A 59 -14.52 -8.41 -6.33
C GLN A 59 -13.63 -8.48 -7.57
N LEU A 60 -12.57 -9.29 -7.56
CA LEU A 60 -11.74 -9.53 -8.74
C LEU A 60 -12.57 -10.17 -9.86
N ALA A 61 -13.39 -11.18 -9.54
CA ALA A 61 -14.31 -11.78 -10.50
C ALA A 61 -15.31 -10.75 -11.04
N ALA A 62 -15.85 -9.87 -10.19
CA ALA A 62 -16.73 -8.79 -10.61
C ALA A 62 -16.03 -7.80 -11.57
N ASN A 63 -14.78 -7.41 -11.28
CA ASN A 63 -13.99 -6.56 -12.18
C ASN A 63 -13.68 -7.25 -13.51
N ILE A 64 -13.46 -8.56 -13.54
CA ILE A 64 -13.25 -9.31 -14.78
C ILE A 64 -14.51 -9.30 -15.66
N LEU A 65 -15.70 -9.46 -15.05
CA LEU A 65 -16.97 -9.50 -15.77
C LEU A 65 -17.41 -8.12 -16.28
N ASP A 66 -17.14 -7.07 -15.52
CA ASP A 66 -17.48 -5.69 -15.87
C ASP A 66 -16.31 -4.75 -15.48
N PRO A 67 -15.32 -4.56 -16.37
CA PRO A 67 -14.05 -3.89 -16.07
C PRO A 67 -14.20 -2.46 -15.56
N ALA A 68 -13.64 -2.20 -14.37
CA ALA A 68 -13.57 -0.89 -13.74
C ALA A 68 -12.13 -0.46 -13.40
N ILE A 69 -11.22 -1.42 -13.21
CA ILE A 69 -9.85 -1.24 -12.74
C ILE A 69 -8.89 -1.98 -13.68
N ASP A 70 -7.72 -1.37 -13.95
CA ASP A 70 -6.69 -1.91 -14.84
C ASP A 70 -5.52 -2.55 -14.08
N VAL A 71 -5.21 -2.07 -12.87
CA VAL A 71 -4.11 -2.54 -12.03
C VAL A 71 -4.63 -2.93 -10.63
N ILE A 72 -4.40 -4.18 -10.23
CA ILE A 72 -4.81 -4.68 -8.91
C ILE A 72 -3.62 -4.63 -7.96
N LEU A 73 -3.77 -3.93 -6.82
CA LEU A 73 -2.76 -3.95 -5.78
C LEU A 73 -2.99 -5.15 -4.85
N LEU A 74 -2.06 -6.10 -4.88
CA LEU A 74 -2.06 -7.24 -3.99
C LEU A 74 -1.45 -6.86 -2.64
N ASP A 75 -1.97 -7.44 -1.57
CA ASP A 75 -1.43 -7.28 -0.22
C ASP A 75 -1.52 -8.62 0.51
N THR A 76 -0.38 -9.10 1.00
CA THR A 76 -0.33 -10.38 1.70
C THR A 76 -1.14 -10.42 3.01
N THR A 77 -1.54 -9.26 3.56
CA THR A 77 -2.31 -9.18 4.81
C THR A 77 -3.80 -9.41 4.60
N PHE A 78 -4.43 -8.78 3.59
CA PHE A 78 -5.88 -8.84 3.41
C PHE A 78 -6.34 -9.75 2.26
N TRP A 79 -5.46 -10.11 1.31
CA TRP A 79 -5.79 -11.15 0.31
C TRP A 79 -5.70 -12.58 0.85
N GLY A 80 -5.22 -12.76 2.09
CA GLY A 80 -5.12 -14.06 2.76
C GLY A 80 -3.75 -14.74 2.68
N GLY A 81 -2.68 -13.96 2.46
CA GLY A 81 -1.29 -14.45 2.42
C GLY A 81 -0.71 -14.63 1.03
N ILE A 82 0.55 -15.10 0.99
CA ILE A 82 1.34 -15.22 -0.26
C ILE A 82 0.64 -16.11 -1.30
N ARG A 83 0.09 -17.26 -0.89
CA ARG A 83 -0.53 -18.22 -1.82
C ARG A 83 -1.79 -17.65 -2.49
N PRO A 84 -2.75 -17.06 -1.76
CA PRO A 84 -3.83 -16.31 -2.38
C PRO A 84 -3.36 -15.18 -3.31
N CYS A 85 -2.33 -14.40 -2.94
CA CYS A 85 -1.78 -13.38 -3.83
C CYS A 85 -1.26 -13.98 -5.14
N ILE A 86 -0.51 -15.09 -5.09
CA ILE A 86 -0.04 -15.81 -6.29
C ILE A 86 -1.23 -16.27 -7.15
N LYS A 87 -2.30 -16.79 -6.52
CA LYS A 87 -3.51 -17.20 -7.23
C LYS A 87 -4.21 -16.01 -7.90
N ALA A 88 -4.36 -14.89 -7.21
CA ALA A 88 -4.91 -13.66 -7.77
C ALA A 88 -4.04 -13.15 -8.93
N ALA A 89 -2.71 -13.26 -8.79
CA ALA A 89 -1.78 -12.86 -9.82
C ALA A 89 -1.91 -13.69 -11.09
N GLY A 90 -2.08 -15.01 -10.98
CA GLY A 90 -2.37 -15.88 -12.13
C GLY A 90 -3.72 -15.58 -12.80
N VAL A 91 -4.73 -15.15 -12.04
CA VAL A 91 -5.99 -14.66 -12.62
C VAL A 91 -5.74 -13.37 -13.40
N CYS A 92 -5.05 -12.40 -12.81
CA CYS A 92 -4.71 -11.14 -13.49
C CYS A 92 -3.87 -11.39 -14.75
N GLU A 93 -2.90 -12.31 -14.70
CA GLU A 93 -2.11 -12.74 -15.86
C GLU A 93 -3.02 -13.29 -16.96
N THR A 94 -3.93 -14.21 -16.62
CA THR A 94 -4.86 -14.84 -17.58
C THR A 94 -5.73 -13.80 -18.29
N PHE A 95 -6.18 -12.77 -17.58
CA PHE A 95 -7.07 -11.72 -18.10
C PHE A 95 -6.35 -10.42 -18.50
N GLN A 96 -5.00 -10.41 -18.48
CA GLN A 96 -4.17 -9.28 -18.90
C GLN A 96 -4.35 -8.00 -18.06
N TYR A 97 -4.60 -8.16 -16.76
CA TYR A 97 -4.61 -7.06 -15.79
C TYR A 97 -3.22 -6.85 -15.20
N GLY A 98 -2.90 -5.58 -14.91
CA GLY A 98 -1.68 -5.20 -14.22
C GLY A 98 -1.73 -5.58 -12.74
N ILE A 99 -0.55 -5.78 -12.14
CA ILE A 99 -0.40 -6.07 -10.72
C ILE A 99 0.62 -5.12 -10.13
N ALA A 100 0.27 -4.53 -8.99
CA ALA A 100 1.18 -3.86 -8.09
C ALA A 100 1.04 -4.48 -6.68
N VAL A 101 1.80 -3.98 -5.71
CA VAL A 101 1.72 -4.42 -4.32
C VAL A 101 1.45 -3.21 -3.44
N HIS A 102 0.41 -3.31 -2.62
CA HIS A 102 0.08 -2.32 -1.59
C HIS A 102 0.86 -2.60 -0.30
N SER A 103 1.02 -1.57 0.53
CA SER A 103 1.67 -1.65 1.83
C SER A 103 0.91 -0.84 2.89
N SER A 104 0.90 -1.31 4.14
CA SER A 104 0.07 -0.73 5.23
C SER A 104 0.88 -0.34 6.48
N GLY A 105 2.20 -0.11 6.37
CA GLY A 105 3.06 0.13 7.53
C GLY A 105 3.61 -1.18 8.12
N GLU A 106 4.49 -1.82 7.36
CA GLU A 106 5.05 -3.13 7.65
C GLU A 106 6.35 -3.11 8.48
N LEU A 107 6.52 -4.14 9.31
CA LEU A 107 7.82 -4.53 9.89
C LEU A 107 8.47 -5.63 9.04
N GLY A 108 9.70 -6.02 9.40
CA GLY A 108 10.54 -6.90 8.60
C GLY A 108 9.94 -8.28 8.29
N ILE A 109 9.01 -8.78 9.13
CA ILE A 109 8.31 -10.04 8.88
C ILE A 109 7.37 -9.92 7.66
N GLN A 110 6.55 -8.88 7.60
CA GLN A 110 5.64 -8.65 6.48
C GLN A 110 6.41 -8.16 5.24
N LEU A 111 7.46 -7.35 5.40
CA LEU A 111 8.30 -7.01 4.27
C LEU A 111 8.90 -8.27 3.61
N ALA A 112 9.37 -9.24 4.41
CA ALA A 112 9.87 -10.50 3.87
C ALA A 112 8.80 -11.23 3.04
N THR A 113 7.52 -11.22 3.46
CA THR A 113 6.44 -11.85 2.66
C THR A 113 6.22 -11.13 1.34
N MET A 114 6.31 -9.80 1.32
CA MET A 114 6.21 -8.99 0.11
C MET A 114 7.38 -9.24 -0.85
N LEU A 115 8.62 -9.33 -0.32
CA LEU A 115 9.82 -9.63 -1.13
C LEU A 115 9.74 -11.02 -1.76
N HIS A 116 9.33 -12.03 -0.99
CA HIS A 116 9.12 -13.39 -1.52
C HIS A 116 7.98 -13.43 -2.54
N LEU A 117 6.90 -12.67 -2.35
CA LEU A 117 5.83 -12.53 -3.35
C LEU A 117 6.37 -11.93 -4.66
N GLY A 118 7.09 -10.80 -4.57
CA GLY A 118 7.67 -10.14 -5.74
C GLY A 118 8.70 -11.01 -6.48
N ALA A 119 9.40 -11.90 -5.77
CA ALA A 119 10.35 -12.83 -6.37
C ALA A 119 9.70 -13.94 -7.22
N VAL A 120 8.41 -14.25 -6.99
CA VAL A 120 7.73 -15.40 -7.61
C VAL A 120 6.56 -15.03 -8.52
N VAL A 121 6.17 -13.76 -8.58
CA VAL A 121 5.07 -13.27 -9.44
C VAL A 121 5.67 -12.62 -10.69
N PRO A 122 5.71 -13.31 -11.85
CA PRO A 122 6.42 -12.84 -13.03
C PRO A 122 5.75 -11.62 -13.71
N ASN A 123 4.45 -11.43 -13.50
CA ASN A 123 3.67 -10.32 -14.05
C ASN A 123 3.52 -9.14 -13.07
N LEU A 124 4.29 -9.11 -11.97
CA LEU A 124 4.43 -7.95 -11.11
C LEU A 124 5.35 -6.92 -11.80
N ALA A 125 4.75 -6.06 -12.62
CA ALA A 125 5.50 -5.13 -13.48
C ALA A 125 5.82 -3.79 -12.81
N PHE A 126 5.06 -3.41 -11.78
CA PHE A 126 5.23 -2.14 -11.07
C PHE A 126 6.08 -2.31 -9.81
N SER A 127 6.76 -1.24 -9.40
CA SER A 127 7.41 -1.18 -8.09
C SER A 127 6.37 -1.37 -6.98
N ALA A 128 6.72 -2.17 -5.97
CA ALA A 128 5.86 -2.37 -4.81
C ALA A 128 5.88 -1.14 -3.91
N ASP A 129 4.72 -0.79 -3.34
CA ASP A 129 4.69 0.12 -2.21
C ASP A 129 5.41 -0.52 -1.03
N ALA A 130 6.08 0.32 -0.25
CA ALA A 130 6.62 -0.07 1.04
C ALA A 130 6.76 1.18 1.91
N HIS A 131 6.15 1.17 3.09
CA HIS A 131 6.38 2.20 4.11
C HIS A 131 7.67 1.95 4.89
N TYR A 132 8.33 0.82 4.64
CA TYR A 132 9.52 0.36 5.34
C TYR A 132 10.68 1.38 5.39
N HIS A 133 10.80 2.27 4.41
CA HIS A 133 11.83 3.33 4.41
C HIS A 133 11.60 4.42 5.48
N HIS A 134 10.41 4.51 6.06
CA HIS A 134 10.13 5.38 7.21
C HIS A 134 10.48 4.73 8.55
N LEU A 135 10.75 3.42 8.56
CA LEU A 135 10.96 2.66 9.78
C LEU A 135 12.34 2.98 10.39
N THR A 136 12.36 3.33 11.67
CA THR A 136 13.60 3.65 12.40
C THR A 136 14.25 2.44 13.07
N ASP A 137 13.49 1.37 13.32
CA ASP A 137 13.95 0.15 13.96
C ASP A 137 12.97 -1.02 13.70
N ASP A 138 13.40 -2.27 13.89
CA ASP A 138 12.62 -3.46 13.54
C ASP A 138 12.65 -4.52 14.65
N ILE A 139 11.71 -5.47 14.57
CA ILE A 139 11.62 -6.66 15.42
C ILE A 139 12.39 -7.86 14.86
N ILE A 140 13.12 -7.70 13.75
CA ILE A 140 13.96 -8.76 13.18
C ILE A 140 15.43 -8.61 13.62
N VAL A 141 16.14 -9.74 13.72
CA VAL A 141 17.58 -9.77 14.02
C VAL A 141 18.34 -9.01 12.94
N GLY A 142 19.17 -8.05 13.37
CA GLY A 142 19.95 -7.19 12.47
C GLY A 142 19.27 -5.87 12.11
N GLY A 143 18.03 -5.64 12.58
CA GLY A 143 17.27 -4.41 12.34
C GLY A 143 16.71 -4.34 10.92
N PRO A 144 16.31 -3.13 10.46
CA PRO A 144 15.67 -2.96 9.16
C PRO A 144 16.52 -3.46 7.98
N MET A 145 15.88 -4.14 7.03
CA MET A 145 16.50 -4.52 5.75
C MET A 145 16.91 -3.29 4.94
N ARG A 146 18.01 -3.42 4.18
CA ARG A 146 18.60 -2.28 3.46
C ARG A 146 18.02 -2.15 2.06
N TYR A 147 17.68 -0.91 1.70
CA TYR A 147 17.48 -0.52 0.31
C TYR A 147 18.83 -0.35 -0.40
N GLU A 148 18.94 -0.95 -1.58
CA GLU A 148 20.05 -0.83 -2.52
C GLU A 148 19.46 -0.46 -3.89
N ASN A 149 19.76 0.76 -4.37
CA ASN A 149 19.29 1.27 -5.68
C ASN A 149 17.75 1.19 -5.88
N GLY A 150 16.98 1.52 -4.85
CA GLY A 150 15.51 1.50 -4.90
C GLY A 150 14.88 0.11 -4.77
N ALA A 151 15.66 -0.94 -4.48
CA ALA A 151 15.18 -2.29 -4.26
C ALA A 151 15.71 -2.86 -2.93
N ILE A 152 15.07 -3.91 -2.43
CA ILE A 152 15.57 -4.69 -1.29
C ILE A 152 15.83 -6.11 -1.77
N ARG A 153 16.96 -6.69 -1.35
CA ARG A 153 17.33 -8.05 -1.70
C ARG A 153 16.39 -9.04 -1.00
N VAL A 154 15.87 -10.00 -1.76
CA VAL A 154 15.08 -11.12 -1.21
C VAL A 154 15.96 -11.93 -0.24
N PRO A 155 15.52 -12.17 1.01
CA PRO A 155 16.24 -13.02 1.95
C PRO A 155 16.45 -14.43 1.39
N ASN A 156 17.68 -14.96 1.51
CA ASN A 156 18.09 -16.22 0.86
C ASN A 156 18.19 -17.43 1.82
N SER A 157 17.94 -17.22 3.11
CA SER A 157 17.87 -18.32 4.09
C SER A 157 16.50 -19.03 4.02
N PRO A 158 16.40 -20.30 4.44
CA PRO A 158 15.14 -21.04 4.40
C PRO A 158 13.97 -20.35 5.12
N GLY A 159 12.74 -20.59 4.65
CA GLY A 159 11.54 -19.94 5.17
C GLY A 159 11.42 -18.51 4.65
N LEU A 160 11.00 -17.57 5.51
CA LEU A 160 10.99 -16.14 5.17
C LEU A 160 12.41 -15.53 5.11
N GLY A 161 13.42 -16.24 5.61
CA GLY A 161 14.81 -15.77 5.65
C GLY A 161 15.08 -14.67 6.67
N VAL A 162 14.15 -14.44 7.60
CA VAL A 162 14.30 -13.52 8.75
C VAL A 162 14.19 -14.28 10.06
N GLN A 163 14.81 -13.74 11.10
CA GLN A 163 14.71 -14.25 12.47
C GLN A 163 14.13 -13.16 13.37
N LEU A 164 13.28 -13.55 14.32
CA LEU A 164 12.68 -12.63 15.27
C LEU A 164 13.68 -12.25 16.37
N ASP A 165 13.88 -10.95 16.56
CA ASP A 165 14.53 -10.42 17.75
C ASP A 165 13.49 -10.34 18.88
N ARG A 166 13.62 -11.25 19.85
CA ARG A 166 12.66 -11.37 20.96
C ARG A 166 12.74 -10.21 21.94
N GLU A 167 13.91 -9.57 22.05
CA GLU A 167 14.08 -8.42 22.94
C GLU A 167 13.39 -7.20 22.35
N LYS A 168 13.64 -6.93 21.06
CA LYS A 168 12.94 -5.86 20.31
C LYS A 168 11.44 -6.08 20.27
N LEU A 169 10.98 -7.32 20.02
CA LEU A 169 9.56 -7.63 20.07
C LEU A 169 8.95 -7.33 21.44
N ARG A 170 9.65 -7.67 22.54
CA ARG A 170 9.17 -7.35 23.89
C ARG A 170 9.10 -5.84 24.10
N GLN A 171 10.16 -5.11 23.76
CA GLN A 171 10.21 -3.65 23.86
C GLN A 171 9.04 -2.99 23.12
N TYR A 172 8.82 -3.33 21.84
CA TYR A 172 7.73 -2.74 21.06
C TYR A 172 6.35 -3.22 21.49
N SER A 173 6.23 -4.42 22.06
CA SER A 173 5.00 -4.88 22.68
C SER A 173 4.66 -4.11 23.96
N GLU A 174 5.65 -3.73 24.77
CA GLU A 174 5.46 -2.88 25.95
C GLU A 174 5.07 -1.46 25.54
N LEU A 175 5.74 -0.90 24.54
CA LEU A 175 5.40 0.40 23.97
C LEU A 175 3.97 0.44 23.43
N TYR A 176 3.53 -0.60 22.72
CA TYR A 176 2.15 -0.71 22.25
C TYR A 176 1.13 -0.76 23.41
N ARG A 177 1.47 -1.38 24.54
CA ARG A 177 0.59 -1.38 25.71
C ARG A 177 0.49 -0.01 26.37
N GLU A 178 1.55 0.77 26.34
CA GLU A 178 1.58 2.12 26.88
C GLU A 178 0.85 3.11 25.97
N LEU A 179 1.16 3.11 24.67
CA LEU A 179 0.70 4.12 23.72
C LEU A 179 -0.58 3.74 22.98
N GLY A 180 -0.91 2.44 22.92
CA GLY A 180 -2.00 1.91 22.10
C GLY A 180 -1.61 1.73 20.62
N GLY A 181 -2.63 1.61 19.77
CA GLY A 181 -2.44 1.48 18.33
C GLY A 181 -1.99 2.78 17.66
N TYR A 182 -1.31 2.65 16.54
CA TYR A 182 -0.94 3.79 15.70
C TYR A 182 -2.19 4.42 15.08
N THR A 183 -2.41 5.71 15.34
CA THR A 183 -3.53 6.49 14.82
C THR A 183 -3.12 7.17 13.52
N TYR A 184 -3.39 6.54 12.37
CA TYR A 184 -3.08 7.06 11.02
C TYR A 184 -3.67 8.45 10.74
N ASP A 185 -4.74 8.83 11.44
CA ASP A 185 -5.53 10.04 11.25
C ASP A 185 -5.23 11.14 12.28
N ARG A 186 -4.30 10.92 13.22
CA ARG A 186 -4.01 11.88 14.28
C ARG A 186 -2.53 12.23 14.34
N ASP A 187 -2.29 13.52 14.56
CA ASP A 187 -0.97 14.05 14.87
C ASP A 187 -0.74 13.96 16.40
N PRO A 188 0.25 13.18 16.87
CA PRO A 188 0.52 13.04 18.30
C PRO A 188 0.86 14.36 19.02
N GLY A 189 1.43 15.34 18.30
CA GLY A 189 1.69 16.67 18.87
C GLY A 189 0.60 17.69 18.60
N ARG A 190 -0.48 17.30 17.89
CA ARG A 190 -1.69 18.12 17.72
C ARG A 190 -2.94 17.26 17.99
N PRO A 191 -3.25 16.96 19.26
CA PRO A 191 -4.37 16.06 19.61
C PRO A 191 -5.74 16.47 19.09
N ASP A 192 -5.95 17.78 18.87
CA ASP A 192 -7.18 18.37 18.34
C ASP A 192 -7.14 18.59 16.81
N TRP A 193 -6.10 18.08 16.14
CA TRP A 193 -5.98 18.17 14.69
C TRP A 193 -6.57 16.95 14.00
N PHE A 194 -7.34 17.23 12.95
CA PHE A 194 -7.92 16.25 12.06
C PHE A 194 -7.68 16.70 10.62
N ALA A 195 -7.46 15.76 9.71
CA ALA A 195 -7.38 16.04 8.29
C ALA A 195 -8.78 16.39 7.76
N LEU A 196 -9.09 17.68 7.64
CA LEU A 196 -10.30 18.19 7.01
C LEU A 196 -10.06 18.43 5.52
N VAL A 197 -11.08 18.30 4.68
CA VAL A 197 -11.01 18.65 3.25
C VAL A 197 -12.03 19.76 2.94
N PRO A 198 -11.61 20.93 2.41
CA PRO A 198 -10.23 21.32 2.13
C PRO A 198 -9.41 21.50 3.42
N ASN A 199 -8.13 21.08 3.38
CA ASN A 199 -7.25 21.20 4.52
C ASN A 199 -6.59 22.58 4.55
N GLU A 200 -6.93 23.40 5.54
CA GLU A 200 -6.29 24.71 5.75
C GLU A 200 -5.26 24.68 6.90
N ARG A 201 -5.09 23.53 7.57
CA ARG A 201 -4.27 23.40 8.79
C ARG A 201 -3.19 22.32 8.66
N TRP A 202 -2.46 22.29 7.55
CA TRP A 202 -1.37 21.33 7.30
C TRP A 202 -0.41 21.15 8.48
N ALA A 203 0.16 19.95 8.62
CA ALA A 203 1.24 19.70 9.58
C ALA A 203 2.43 20.63 9.26
N ASP A 204 3.05 21.20 10.29
CA ASP A 204 4.25 22.04 10.12
C ASP A 204 5.48 21.12 10.00
N PRO A 205 6.11 21.00 8.82
CA PRO A 205 7.24 20.10 8.63
C PRO A 205 8.48 20.53 9.42
N SER A 206 8.50 21.74 10.00
CA SER A 206 9.60 22.22 10.84
C SER A 206 9.49 21.76 12.30
N VAL A 207 8.34 21.23 12.71
CA VAL A 207 8.10 20.74 14.08
C VAL A 207 8.27 19.23 14.10
N SER A 208 9.49 18.76 14.40
CA SER A 208 9.76 17.34 14.59
C SER A 208 9.24 16.87 15.95
N LEU A 209 8.14 16.12 15.93
CA LEU A 209 7.55 15.47 17.09
C LEU A 209 8.02 14.02 17.10
N SER A 210 9.27 13.77 17.50
CA SER A 210 9.68 12.42 17.85
C SER A 210 9.12 12.11 19.25
N PRO A 211 8.18 11.17 19.41
CA PRO A 211 7.83 10.70 20.74
C PRO A 211 9.12 10.22 21.40
N LYS A 212 9.42 10.72 22.60
CA LYS A 212 10.53 10.20 23.39
C LYS A 212 10.14 8.79 23.81
N LEU A 213 10.72 7.80 23.14
CA LEU A 213 10.74 6.42 23.63
C LEU A 213 11.45 6.47 24.99
N GLN A 214 10.72 6.23 26.08
CA GLN A 214 11.34 6.06 27.41
C GLN A 214 12.08 4.74 27.49
#